data_AF-A0A7J6QKM7-F1
#
_entry.id   AF-A0A7J6QKM7-F1
#
_cell.length_a   1.000
_cell.length_b   1.000
_cell.length_c   1.000
_cell.angle_alpha   90.00
_cell.angle_beta   90.00
_cell.angle_gamma   90.00
#
_symmetry.space_group_name_H-M   'P 1'
#
loop_
_entity.id
_entity.type
_entity.pdbx_description
1 polymer ?
#
loop_
_entity_poly.entity_id
_entity_poly.type
_entity_poly.pdbx_seq_one_letter_code
_entity_poly.pdbx_strand_id
1 'polypeptide(L)'
;MEAHKHVESKHRKECIELFAELNELKNFVQLNSEGARKIVKKFDKFNGTSHCGDFMATCQPLVAMQHEAQTNIPAMISDVETSYAEYYCSGDVSLALEELSRSLSELLVWDRGTIWHDLIKLERQRTRLGTVATGGRPVKSEDMPQVRQATETQTAAPPPELLELGHAKSVEAAPAKLLPYTSAELVSCLRKEWASIVVYTVVFLVFILLLALDIPGMNGAARRCLAVLWITSAFWCLGTLPLHITALAPGETVRRQP
;
A
#
# COMPACT_ATOMS: atom_id res chain seq x y z
N MET A 1 -29.25 -29.12 -13.17
CA MET A 1 -28.76 -29.27 -11.79
C MET A 1 -27.32 -28.77 -11.64
N GLU A 2 -26.42 -29.08 -12.57
CA GLU A 2 -25.02 -28.58 -12.55
C GLU A 2 -24.88 -27.06 -12.68
N ALA A 3 -25.66 -26.42 -13.57
CA ALA A 3 -25.62 -24.96 -13.73
C ALA A 3 -26.02 -24.19 -12.45
N HIS A 4 -26.97 -24.71 -11.67
CA HIS A 4 -27.39 -24.09 -10.41
C HIS A 4 -26.27 -24.13 -9.35
N LYS A 5 -25.58 -25.27 -9.23
CA LYS A 5 -24.44 -25.41 -8.30
C LYS A 5 -23.28 -24.47 -8.66
N HIS A 6 -23.04 -24.25 -9.95
CA HIS A 6 -22.00 -23.33 -10.40
C HIS A 6 -22.34 -21.86 -10.13
N VAL A 7 -23.61 -21.47 -10.25
CA VAL A 7 -24.05 -20.10 -9.92
C VAL A 7 -23.98 -19.87 -8.41
N GLU A 8 -24.41 -20.86 -7.63
CA GLU A 8 -24.37 -20.83 -6.16
C GLU A 8 -22.93 -20.71 -5.61
N SER A 9 -21.97 -21.44 -6.22
CA SER A 9 -20.56 -21.34 -5.84
C SER A 9 -19.91 -20.02 -6.25
N LYS A 10 -20.33 -19.42 -7.37
CA LYS A 10 -19.86 -18.10 -7.81
C LYS A 10 -20.35 -16.99 -6.88
N HIS A 11 -21.65 -16.96 -6.56
CA HIS A 11 -22.21 -15.95 -5.68
C HIS A 11 -21.60 -15.99 -4.28
N ARG A 12 -21.32 -17.19 -3.76
CA ARG A 12 -20.67 -17.37 -2.46
C ARG A 12 -19.28 -16.75 -2.42
N LYS A 13 -18.51 -16.87 -3.51
CA LYS A 13 -17.19 -16.24 -3.66
C LYS A 13 -17.31 -14.72 -3.72
N GLU A 14 -18.23 -14.20 -4.52
CA GLU A 14 -18.46 -12.76 -4.64
C GLU A 14 -18.81 -12.12 -3.27
N CYS A 15 -19.59 -12.80 -2.44
CA CYS A 15 -19.87 -12.34 -1.08
C CYS A 15 -18.62 -12.32 -0.19
N ILE A 16 -17.75 -13.33 -0.28
CA ILE A 16 -16.50 -13.40 0.49
C ILE A 16 -15.52 -12.29 0.03
N GLU A 17 -15.40 -12.08 -1.29
CA GLU A 17 -14.59 -11.00 -1.89
C GLU A 17 -15.07 -9.64 -1.40
N LEU A 18 -16.37 -9.36 -1.53
CA LEU A 18 -16.95 -8.10 -1.09
C LEU A 18 -16.79 -7.88 0.41
N PHE A 19 -16.96 -8.93 1.23
CA PHE A 19 -16.73 -8.86 2.67
C PHE A 19 -15.26 -8.51 3.00
N ALA A 20 -14.31 -9.09 2.28
CA ALA A 20 -12.89 -8.78 2.44
C ALA A 20 -12.58 -7.33 2.05
N GLU A 21 -13.01 -6.89 0.86
CA GLU A 21 -12.81 -5.52 0.35
C GLU A 21 -13.41 -4.47 1.29
N LEU A 22 -14.60 -4.70 1.83
CA LEU A 22 -15.24 -3.79 2.79
C LEU A 22 -14.46 -3.70 4.10
N ASN A 23 -13.94 -4.83 4.61
CA ASN A 23 -13.10 -4.85 5.81
C ASN A 23 -11.75 -4.16 5.58
N GLU A 24 -11.15 -4.33 4.41
CA GLU A 24 -9.95 -3.59 4.01
C GLU A 24 -10.20 -2.09 3.93
N LEU A 25 -11.30 -1.68 3.29
CA LEU A 25 -11.68 -0.27 3.17
C LEU A 25 -11.95 0.35 4.55
N LYS A 26 -12.64 -0.38 5.44
CA LYS A 26 -12.82 0.03 6.84
C LYS A 26 -11.48 0.28 7.54
N ASN A 27 -10.56 -0.68 7.43
CA ASN A 27 -9.23 -0.58 8.04
C ASN A 27 -8.42 0.58 7.44
N PHE A 28 -8.49 0.76 6.12
CA PHE A 28 -7.82 1.86 5.42
C PHE A 28 -8.31 3.22 5.93
N VAL A 29 -9.61 3.43 5.99
CA VAL A 29 -10.23 4.69 6.45
C VAL A 29 -9.82 4.98 7.90
N GLN A 30 -9.90 3.98 8.77
CA GLN A 30 -9.53 4.13 10.19
C GLN A 30 -8.04 4.45 10.36
N LEU A 31 -7.17 3.67 9.71
CA LEU A 31 -5.72 3.83 9.86
C LEU A 31 -5.23 5.18 9.34
N ASN A 32 -5.73 5.63 8.19
CA ASN A 32 -5.33 6.90 7.61
C ASN A 32 -5.81 8.08 8.46
N SER A 33 -7.04 8.01 9.00
CA SER A 33 -7.55 9.05 9.89
C SER A 33 -6.69 9.22 11.15
N GLU A 34 -6.30 8.10 11.75
CA GLU A 34 -5.47 8.10 12.94
C GLU A 34 -4.03 8.51 12.62
N GLY A 35 -3.50 8.10 11.47
CA GLY A 35 -2.19 8.48 10.97
C GLY A 35 -2.05 9.98 10.77
N ALA A 36 -3.04 10.62 10.13
CA ALA A 36 -3.10 12.06 9.93
C ALA A 36 -3.11 12.81 11.28
N ARG A 37 -3.91 12.36 12.24
CA ARG A 37 -3.93 12.94 13.58
C ARG A 37 -2.59 12.80 14.29
N LYS A 38 -1.96 11.62 14.21
CA LYS A 38 -0.66 11.34 14.85
C LYS A 38 0.47 12.17 14.28
N ILE A 39 0.54 12.36 12.96
CA ILE A 39 1.63 13.14 12.34
C ILE A 39 1.53 14.62 12.73
N VAL A 40 0.32 15.18 12.80
CA VAL A 40 0.14 16.59 13.20
C VAL A 40 0.40 16.78 14.69
N LYS A 41 -0.04 15.85 15.55
CA LYS A 41 0.34 15.88 16.97
C LYS A 41 1.85 15.78 17.18
N LYS A 42 2.54 14.99 16.35
CA LYS A 42 4.00 14.89 16.39
C LYS A 42 4.63 16.22 15.98
N PHE A 43 4.12 16.87 14.93
CA PHE A 43 4.54 18.22 14.52
C PHE A 43 4.36 19.24 15.65
N ASP A 44 3.19 19.26 16.29
CA ASP A 44 2.87 20.15 17.40
C ASP A 44 3.84 19.96 18.58
N LYS A 45 4.13 18.70 18.92
CA LYS A 45 5.08 18.36 19.99
C LYS A 45 6.50 18.85 19.68
N PHE A 46 6.95 18.75 18.43
CA PHE A 46 8.31 19.18 18.05
C PHE A 46 8.46 20.70 17.94
N ASN A 47 7.39 21.41 17.58
CA ASN A 47 7.44 22.86 17.35
C ASN A 47 6.85 23.69 18.50
N GLY A 48 6.29 23.04 19.54
CA GLY A 48 5.62 23.74 20.63
C GLY A 48 4.33 24.44 20.20
N THR A 49 3.67 23.94 19.15
CA THR A 49 2.45 24.51 18.57
C THR A 49 1.21 23.68 18.94
N SER A 50 0.01 24.15 18.55
CA SER A 50 -1.26 23.46 18.78
C SER A 50 -2.17 23.57 17.55
N HIS A 51 -1.68 23.16 16.38
CA HIS A 51 -2.40 23.23 15.11
C HIS A 51 -3.26 22.01 14.82
N CYS A 52 -3.13 20.91 15.58
CA CYS A 52 -3.88 19.68 15.33
C CYS A 52 -5.39 19.89 15.29
N GLY A 53 -5.96 20.74 16.16
CA GLY A 53 -7.39 21.03 16.15
C GLY A 53 -7.81 21.72 14.84
N ASP A 54 -7.15 22.83 14.52
CA ASP A 54 -7.46 23.66 13.34
C ASP A 54 -7.24 22.90 12.03
N PHE A 55 -6.16 22.11 11.95
CA PHE A 55 -5.86 21.30 10.78
C PHE A 55 -6.90 20.19 10.58
N MET A 56 -7.30 19.48 11.65
CA MET A 56 -8.35 18.45 11.55
C MET A 56 -9.70 19.07 11.16
N ALA A 57 -10.03 20.26 11.69
CA ALA A 57 -11.24 21.00 11.31
C ALA A 57 -11.20 21.50 9.86
N THR A 58 -10.03 21.93 9.36
CA THR A 58 -9.85 22.36 7.96
C THR A 58 -9.91 21.17 7.00
N CYS A 59 -9.40 20.02 7.41
CA CYS A 59 -9.51 18.77 6.67
C CYS A 59 -10.91 18.15 6.76
N GLN A 60 -11.79 18.64 7.65
CA GLN A 60 -13.13 18.10 7.87
C GLN A 60 -13.97 17.93 6.59
N PRO A 61 -13.91 18.80 5.56
CA PRO A 61 -14.61 18.59 4.29
C PRO A 61 -14.01 17.45 3.43
N LEU A 62 -12.69 17.27 3.45
CA LEU A 62 -12.01 16.10 2.84
C LEU A 62 -12.26 14.82 3.67
N VAL A 63 -12.50 15.00 4.96
CA VAL A 63 -12.85 13.98 5.96
C VAL A 63 -14.38 13.78 6.03
N ALA A 64 -15.20 14.53 5.30
CA ALA A 64 -16.66 14.33 5.28
C ALA A 64 -16.99 12.99 4.62
N MET A 65 -16.28 12.66 3.53
CA MET A 65 -16.26 11.29 2.97
C MET A 65 -15.79 10.26 4.00
N GLN A 66 -14.90 10.63 4.92
CA GLN A 66 -14.39 9.72 5.94
C GLN A 66 -15.43 9.44 7.03
N HIS A 67 -16.21 10.43 7.46
CA HIS A 67 -17.27 10.22 8.45
C HIS A 67 -18.42 9.40 7.85
N GLU A 68 -18.84 9.74 6.63
CA GLU A 68 -19.83 8.96 5.88
C GLU A 68 -19.35 7.53 5.60
N ALA A 69 -18.08 7.35 5.23
CA ALA A 69 -17.48 6.01 5.09
C ALA A 69 -17.43 5.25 6.42
N GLN A 70 -17.07 5.92 7.53
CA GLN A 70 -17.02 5.29 8.86
C GLN A 70 -18.39 4.84 9.37
N THR A 71 -19.48 5.47 8.91
CA THR A 71 -20.86 5.04 9.25
C THR A 71 -21.41 4.03 8.25
N ASN A 72 -21.17 4.22 6.95
CA ASN A 72 -21.80 3.44 5.89
C ASN A 72 -21.10 2.08 5.68
N ILE A 73 -19.76 2.02 5.78
CA ILE A 73 -19.03 0.76 5.58
C ILE A 73 -19.46 -0.32 6.59
N PRO A 74 -19.56 -0.04 7.91
CA PRO A 74 -20.09 -1.03 8.86
C PRO A 74 -21.51 -1.50 8.53
N ALA A 75 -22.37 -0.61 8.04
CA ALA A 75 -23.73 -0.98 7.61
C ALA A 75 -23.68 -1.91 6.39
N MET A 76 -22.87 -1.59 5.37
CA MET A 76 -22.67 -2.45 4.20
C MET A 76 -22.09 -3.82 4.57
N ILE A 77 -21.18 -3.88 5.54
CA ILE A 77 -20.66 -5.16 6.07
C ILE A 77 -21.81 -5.97 6.68
N SER A 78 -22.65 -5.35 7.51
CA SER A 78 -23.83 -6.00 8.11
C SER A 78 -24.83 -6.47 7.05
N ASP A 79 -25.01 -5.73 5.95
CA ASP A 79 -25.88 -6.12 4.85
C ASP A 79 -25.35 -7.35 4.11
N VAL A 80 -24.03 -7.43 3.91
CA VAL A 80 -23.37 -8.61 3.33
C VAL A 80 -23.48 -9.82 4.25
N GLU A 81 -23.28 -9.65 5.56
CA GLU A 81 -23.45 -10.71 6.55
C GLU A 81 -24.89 -11.26 6.56
N THR A 82 -25.88 -10.36 6.52
CA THR A 82 -27.30 -10.72 6.51
C THR A 82 -27.66 -11.45 5.20
N SER A 83 -27.21 -10.92 4.07
CA SER A 83 -27.44 -11.55 2.76
C SER A 83 -26.79 -12.94 2.71
N TYR A 84 -25.55 -13.08 3.18
CA TYR A 84 -24.87 -14.37 3.23
C TYR A 84 -25.62 -15.37 4.11
N ALA A 85 -26.12 -14.93 5.26
CA ALA A 85 -26.89 -15.76 6.18
C ALA A 85 -28.17 -16.29 5.55
N GLU A 86 -28.92 -15.43 4.85
CA GLU A 86 -30.18 -15.79 4.19
C GLU A 86 -29.98 -16.85 3.10
N TYR A 87 -28.92 -16.74 2.29
CA TYR A 87 -28.67 -17.68 1.19
C TYR A 87 -27.93 -18.96 1.61
N TYR A 88 -26.98 -18.88 2.54
CA TYR A 88 -26.04 -19.98 2.82
C TYR A 88 -26.16 -20.58 4.23
N CYS A 89 -26.70 -19.82 5.20
CA CYS A 89 -26.75 -20.23 6.61
C CYS A 89 -28.19 -20.38 7.13
N SER A 90 -29.18 -20.52 6.24
CA SER A 90 -30.61 -20.65 6.61
C SER A 90 -31.11 -19.51 7.53
N GLY A 91 -30.56 -18.31 7.38
CA GLY A 91 -30.86 -17.12 8.19
C GLY A 91 -30.05 -16.99 9.48
N ASP A 92 -29.12 -17.90 9.78
CA ASP A 92 -28.25 -17.77 10.96
C ASP A 92 -27.06 -16.83 10.68
N VAL A 93 -27.20 -15.59 11.13
CA VAL A 93 -26.17 -14.54 11.00
C VAL A 93 -24.89 -14.88 11.78
N SER A 94 -25.00 -15.60 12.89
CA SER A 94 -23.84 -15.94 13.72
C SER A 94 -22.92 -16.94 13.02
N LEU A 95 -23.52 -17.94 12.36
CA LEU A 95 -22.81 -18.91 11.55
C LEU A 95 -22.20 -18.26 10.29
N ALA A 96 -22.94 -17.37 9.63
CA ALA A 96 -22.44 -16.60 8.49
C ALA A 96 -21.20 -15.78 8.85
N LEU A 97 -21.24 -15.07 9.98
CA LEU A 97 -20.11 -14.27 10.47
C LEU A 97 -18.88 -15.13 10.75
N GLU A 98 -19.05 -16.30 11.37
CA GLU A 98 -17.95 -17.23 11.64
C GLU A 98 -17.28 -17.70 10.34
N GLU A 99 -18.08 -18.06 9.34
CA GLU A 99 -17.60 -18.55 8.04
C GLU A 99 -16.91 -17.46 7.21
N LEU A 100 -17.48 -16.26 7.17
CA LEU A 100 -16.88 -15.08 6.53
C LEU A 100 -15.57 -14.66 7.22
N SER A 101 -15.56 -14.63 8.56
CA SER A 101 -14.38 -14.27 9.34
C SER A 101 -13.25 -15.29 9.21
N ARG A 102 -13.60 -16.58 9.13
CA ARG A 102 -12.66 -17.65 8.83
C ARG A 102 -12.02 -17.46 7.45
N SER A 103 -12.86 -17.23 6.43
CA SER A 103 -12.42 -17.01 5.05
C SER A 103 -11.49 -15.79 4.95
N LEU A 104 -11.83 -14.69 5.61
CA LEU A 104 -10.99 -13.49 5.71
C LEU A 104 -9.64 -13.79 6.38
N SER A 105 -9.64 -14.57 7.47
CA SER A 105 -8.41 -14.91 8.18
C SER A 105 -7.46 -15.75 7.31
N GLU A 106 -8.00 -16.70 6.54
CA GLU A 106 -7.23 -17.51 5.60
C GLU A 106 -6.63 -16.66 4.47
N LEU A 107 -7.41 -15.73 3.90
CA LEU A 107 -6.95 -14.76 2.91
C LEU A 107 -5.80 -13.89 3.44
N LEU A 108 -5.98 -13.28 4.63
CA LEU A 108 -4.96 -12.42 5.22
C LEU A 108 -3.66 -13.17 5.56
N VAL A 109 -3.76 -14.43 6.01
CA VAL A 109 -2.58 -15.28 6.25
C VAL A 109 -1.84 -15.52 4.94
N TRP A 110 -2.58 -15.80 3.85
CA TRP A 110 -2.00 -16.00 2.53
C TRP A 110 -1.34 -14.73 2.00
N ASP A 111 -2.03 -13.59 2.03
CA ASP A 111 -1.51 -12.30 1.58
C ASP A 111 -0.22 -11.91 2.29
N ARG A 112 -0.15 -12.10 3.61
CA ARG A 112 1.08 -11.83 4.36
C ARG A 112 2.25 -12.70 3.89
N GLY A 113 1.97 -13.97 3.55
CA GLY A 113 2.97 -14.88 3.00
C GLY A 113 3.46 -14.44 1.62
N THR A 114 2.55 -14.12 0.72
CA THR A 114 2.87 -13.71 -0.67
C THR A 114 3.52 -12.35 -0.72
N ILE A 115 3.00 -11.36 0.01
CA ILE A 115 3.57 -10.02 0.12
C ILE A 115 5.00 -10.10 0.63
N TRP A 116 5.26 -10.88 1.69
CA TRP A 116 6.62 -11.04 2.21
C TRP A 116 7.56 -11.72 1.20
N HIS A 117 7.10 -12.79 0.54
CA HIS A 117 7.88 -13.43 -0.52
C HIS A 117 8.20 -12.48 -1.67
N ASP A 118 7.25 -11.63 -2.07
CA ASP A 118 7.43 -10.66 -3.15
C ASP A 118 8.34 -9.50 -2.73
N LEU A 119 8.22 -9.01 -1.49
CA LEU A 119 9.16 -8.05 -0.92
C LEU A 119 10.60 -8.61 -0.91
N ILE A 120 10.78 -9.89 -0.58
CA ILE A 120 12.09 -10.55 -0.64
C ILE A 120 12.59 -10.67 -2.08
N LYS A 121 11.73 -11.02 -3.04
CA LYS A 121 12.12 -11.09 -4.45
C LYS A 121 12.58 -9.73 -4.96
N LEU A 122 11.84 -8.66 -4.64
CA LEU A 122 12.21 -7.29 -4.99
C LEU A 122 13.55 -6.89 -4.37
N GLU A 123 13.77 -7.22 -3.10
CA GLU A 123 15.04 -6.92 -2.43
C GLU A 123 16.21 -7.69 -3.08
N ARG A 124 16.04 -8.98 -3.38
CA ARG A 124 17.06 -9.78 -4.09
C ARG A 124 17.34 -9.26 -5.49
N GLN A 125 16.33 -8.81 -6.23
CA GLN A 125 16.48 -8.20 -7.55
C GLN A 125 17.25 -6.87 -7.45
N ARG A 126 16.94 -6.04 -6.46
CA ARG A 126 17.68 -4.81 -6.17
C ARG A 126 19.14 -5.09 -5.84
N THR A 127 19.43 -6.05 -4.95
CA THR A 127 20.82 -6.40 -4.60
C THR A 127 21.61 -6.82 -5.83
N ARG A 128 21.00 -7.61 -6.74
CA ARG A 128 21.63 -8.03 -8.00
C ARG A 128 21.93 -6.84 -8.92
N LEU A 129 20.97 -5.91 -9.09
CA LEU A 129 21.17 -4.71 -9.92
C LEU A 129 22.23 -3.76 -9.32
N GLY A 130 22.27 -3.61 -8.00
CA GLY A 130 23.29 -2.82 -7.29
C GLY A 130 24.71 -3.37 -7.45
N THR A 131 24.87 -4.69 -7.43
CA THR A 131 26.19 -5.33 -7.69
C THR A 131 26.68 -5.12 -9.13
N VAL A 132 25.77 -5.07 -10.12
CA VAL A 132 26.12 -4.79 -11.52
C VAL A 132 26.53 -3.34 -11.74
N ALA A 133 25.86 -2.38 -11.08
CA ALA A 133 26.16 -0.95 -11.18
C ALA A 133 27.50 -0.54 -10.52
N THR A 134 27.97 -1.32 -9.54
CA THR A 134 29.19 -0.99 -8.77
C THR A 134 30.44 -1.77 -9.25
N GLY A 135 30.36 -2.47 -10.38
CA GLY A 135 31.49 -3.26 -10.93
C GLY A 135 31.92 -4.44 -10.05
N GLY A 136 31.09 -4.84 -9.07
CA GLY A 136 31.34 -5.99 -8.23
C GLY A 136 31.08 -7.29 -9.00
N ARG A 137 31.92 -8.31 -8.77
CA ARG A 137 31.77 -9.64 -9.36
C ARG A 137 30.35 -10.15 -9.11
N PRO A 138 29.61 -10.65 -10.12
CA PRO A 138 28.27 -11.20 -9.91
C PRO A 138 28.37 -12.36 -8.92
N VAL A 139 27.65 -12.27 -7.80
CA VAL A 139 27.57 -13.36 -6.82
C VAL A 139 26.86 -14.52 -7.52
N LYS A 140 27.60 -15.61 -7.76
CA LYS A 140 27.06 -16.87 -8.28
C LYS A 140 25.98 -17.36 -7.32
N SER A 141 24.86 -17.85 -7.84
CA SER A 141 23.73 -18.34 -7.03
C SER A 141 24.10 -19.44 -6.04
N GLU A 142 25.24 -20.10 -6.25
CA GLU A 142 25.76 -21.23 -5.48
C GLU A 142 26.38 -20.81 -4.13
N ASP A 143 26.80 -19.54 -3.96
CA ASP A 143 27.45 -19.05 -2.73
C ASP A 143 26.48 -18.33 -1.77
N MET A 144 25.19 -18.27 -2.09
CA MET A 144 24.20 -17.62 -1.24
C MET A 144 23.83 -18.55 -0.08
N PRO A 145 24.01 -18.14 1.20
CA PRO A 145 23.63 -18.99 2.32
C PRO A 145 22.12 -19.26 2.24
N GLN A 146 21.78 -20.53 2.04
CA GLN A 146 20.40 -20.99 2.15
C GLN A 146 19.95 -20.75 3.59
N VAL A 147 19.17 -19.69 3.79
CA VAL A 147 18.41 -19.52 5.03
C VAL A 147 17.49 -20.73 5.10
N ARG A 148 17.81 -21.64 6.02
CA ARG A 148 17.03 -22.85 6.34
C ARG A 148 15.55 -22.48 6.34
N GLN A 149 14.81 -23.05 5.40
CA GLN A 149 13.36 -23.12 5.44
C GLN A 149 12.97 -23.93 6.68
N ALA A 150 12.69 -23.22 7.78
CA ALA A 150 12.04 -23.78 8.94
C ALA A 150 10.58 -23.30 8.95
N THR A 151 9.82 -23.65 7.92
CA THR A 151 8.35 -23.74 7.97
C THR A 151 7.89 -24.72 6.89
N GLU A 152 8.32 -25.98 7.00
CA GLU A 152 7.57 -27.09 6.43
C GLU A 152 6.32 -27.29 7.29
N THR A 153 5.30 -26.48 7.08
CA THR A 153 3.91 -26.91 7.33
C THR A 153 3.04 -26.16 6.33
N GLN A 154 2.59 -26.90 5.31
CA GLN A 154 1.59 -26.54 4.30
C GLN A 154 2.06 -25.62 3.15
N THR A 155 2.96 -26.12 2.32
CA THR A 155 2.90 -25.83 0.87
C THR A 155 1.97 -26.83 0.20
N ALA A 156 0.69 -26.81 0.58
CA ALA A 156 -0.33 -27.29 -0.35
C ALA A 156 -0.52 -26.17 -1.37
N ALA A 157 -0.44 -26.48 -2.67
CA ALA A 157 -0.89 -25.53 -3.69
C ALA A 157 -2.30 -25.06 -3.31
N PRO A 158 -2.63 -23.75 -3.45
CA PRO A 158 -3.90 -23.22 -2.98
C PRO A 158 -5.07 -24.00 -3.60
N PRO A 159 -6.20 -24.20 -2.89
CA PRO A 159 -7.46 -24.47 -3.56
C PRO A 159 -7.62 -23.41 -4.67
N PRO A 160 -7.96 -23.81 -5.92
CA PRO A 160 -8.03 -22.88 -7.06
C PRO A 160 -8.98 -21.70 -6.81
N GLU A 161 -9.88 -21.82 -5.83
CA GLU A 161 -10.80 -20.77 -5.42
C GLU A 161 -10.10 -19.59 -4.72
N LEU A 162 -9.15 -19.84 -3.81
CA LEU A 162 -8.44 -18.78 -3.05
C LEU A 162 -7.43 -18.00 -3.91
N LEU A 163 -6.93 -18.62 -4.99
CA LEU A 163 -6.02 -17.99 -5.94
C LEU A 163 -6.74 -16.94 -6.80
N GLU A 164 -8.03 -17.13 -7.08
CA GLU A 164 -8.85 -16.14 -7.80
C GLU A 164 -9.21 -14.95 -6.87
N LEU A 165 -9.44 -15.22 -5.58
CA LEU A 165 -9.76 -14.22 -4.54
C LEU A 165 -8.60 -13.25 -4.22
N GLY A 166 -7.34 -13.72 -4.25
CA GLY A 166 -6.15 -12.94 -3.89
C GLY A 166 -5.53 -12.13 -5.03
N HIS A 167 -6.11 -12.14 -6.23
CA HIS A 167 -5.57 -11.36 -7.35
C HIS A 167 -6.08 -9.92 -7.31
N ALA A 168 -5.34 -9.08 -6.58
CA ALA A 168 -5.05 -7.74 -7.10
C ALA A 168 -4.51 -7.93 -8.51
N LYS A 169 -5.37 -7.70 -9.52
CA LYS A 169 -5.12 -7.75 -10.96
C LYS A 169 -3.64 -7.48 -11.21
N SER A 170 -2.85 -8.54 -11.31
CA SER A 170 -1.42 -8.41 -11.54
C SER A 170 -1.34 -7.64 -12.84
N VAL A 171 -0.78 -6.43 -12.79
CA VAL A 171 -0.43 -5.70 -14.01
C VAL A 171 0.55 -6.62 -14.71
N GLU A 172 0.00 -7.41 -15.63
CA GLU A 172 0.72 -8.33 -16.46
C GLU A 172 1.65 -7.44 -17.26
N ALA A 173 2.90 -7.35 -16.78
CA ALA A 173 3.94 -6.60 -17.45
C ALA A 173 4.12 -7.31 -18.79
N ALA A 174 3.48 -6.77 -19.81
CA ALA A 174 3.50 -7.30 -21.15
C ALA A 174 4.96 -7.63 -21.50
N PRO A 175 5.24 -8.85 -22.00
CA PRO A 175 6.60 -9.23 -22.33
C PRO A 175 7.12 -8.22 -23.34
N ALA A 176 8.14 -7.45 -22.92
CA ALA A 176 8.79 -6.47 -23.76
C ALA A 176 9.38 -7.20 -24.96
N LYS A 177 8.61 -7.25 -26.05
CA LYS A 177 9.08 -7.74 -27.34
C LYS A 177 10.18 -6.79 -27.79
N LEU A 178 11.40 -7.30 -27.79
CA LEU A 178 12.57 -6.69 -28.43
C LEU A 178 12.28 -6.57 -29.94
N LEU A 179 11.58 -5.51 -30.33
CA LEU A 179 11.43 -5.12 -31.73
C LEU A 179 12.37 -3.95 -32.02
N PRO A 180 12.91 -3.89 -33.26
CA PRO A 180 13.86 -2.86 -33.65
C PRO A 180 13.19 -1.48 -33.57
N TYR A 181 13.86 -0.63 -32.83
CA TYR A 181 13.38 0.66 -32.37
C TYR A 181 13.31 1.66 -33.54
N THR A 182 12.13 2.23 -33.81
CA THR A 182 11.92 3.23 -34.88
C THR A 182 12.12 4.64 -34.35
N SER A 183 12.58 5.57 -35.18
CA SER A 183 12.92 6.95 -34.79
C SER A 183 11.73 7.76 -34.23
N ALA A 184 10.49 7.38 -34.55
CA ALA A 184 9.28 8.01 -34.01
C ALA A 184 9.01 7.63 -32.55
N GLU A 185 9.33 6.39 -32.15
CA GLU A 185 9.26 5.94 -30.76
C GLU A 185 10.38 6.58 -29.90
N LEU A 186 11.50 6.99 -30.51
CA LEU A 186 12.62 7.70 -29.83
C LEU A 186 12.16 9.06 -29.37
N VAL A 187 11.44 9.76 -30.23
CA VAL A 187 10.92 11.09 -29.92
C VAL A 187 9.80 11.03 -28.87
N SER A 188 8.96 9.99 -28.87
CA SER A 188 7.91 9.81 -27.85
C SER A 188 8.48 9.39 -26.48
N CYS A 189 9.45 8.47 -26.46
CA CYS A 189 10.19 8.09 -25.25
C CYS A 189 10.98 9.26 -24.67
N LEU A 190 11.74 9.97 -25.52
CA LEU A 190 12.44 11.18 -25.14
C LEU A 190 11.44 12.16 -24.53
N ARG A 191 10.35 12.51 -25.21
CA ARG A 191 9.33 13.48 -24.72
C ARG A 191 8.77 13.10 -23.33
N LYS A 192 8.58 11.82 -23.06
CA LYS A 192 8.11 11.31 -21.76
C LYS A 192 9.18 11.46 -20.67
N GLU A 193 10.45 11.22 -20.99
CA GLU A 193 11.55 11.46 -20.07
C GLU A 193 11.79 12.96 -19.83
N TRP A 194 11.71 13.81 -20.85
CA TRP A 194 11.80 15.27 -20.70
C TRP A 194 10.66 15.81 -19.83
N ALA A 195 9.42 15.31 -20.00
CA ALA A 195 8.30 15.72 -19.16
C ALA A 195 8.53 15.36 -17.68
N SER A 196 9.06 14.17 -17.41
CA SER A 196 9.40 13.72 -16.05
C SER A 196 10.51 14.59 -15.44
N ILE A 197 11.58 14.85 -16.19
CA ILE A 197 12.68 15.74 -15.79
C ILE A 197 12.17 17.15 -15.49
N VAL A 198 11.33 17.71 -16.36
CA VAL A 198 10.73 19.04 -16.16
C VAL A 198 9.93 19.07 -14.86
N VAL A 199 9.10 18.06 -14.59
CA VAL A 199 8.34 18.00 -13.34
C VAL A 199 9.25 17.93 -12.12
N TYR A 200 10.32 17.11 -12.14
CA TYR A 200 11.28 17.08 -11.03
C TYR A 200 12.02 18.40 -10.86
N THR A 201 12.40 19.08 -11.94
CA THR A 201 13.08 20.37 -11.86
C THR A 201 12.18 21.44 -11.25
N VAL A 202 10.90 21.51 -11.64
CA VAL A 202 9.90 22.41 -11.05
C VAL A 202 9.74 22.12 -9.56
N VAL A 203 9.66 20.83 -9.22
CA VAL A 203 9.60 20.35 -7.85
C VAL A 203 10.83 20.87 -7.07
N PHE A 204 12.05 20.52 -7.46
CA PHE A 204 13.24 20.97 -6.75
C PHE A 204 13.39 22.50 -6.68
N LEU A 205 12.94 23.24 -7.70
CA LEU A 205 12.94 24.70 -7.67
C LEU A 205 12.01 25.25 -6.58
N VAL A 206 10.80 24.70 -6.42
CA VAL A 206 9.88 25.12 -5.35
C VAL A 206 10.44 24.78 -3.97
N PHE A 207 11.12 23.64 -3.81
CA PHE A 207 11.82 23.30 -2.57
C PHE A 207 12.89 24.33 -2.20
N ILE A 208 13.76 24.68 -3.16
CA ILE A 208 14.83 25.66 -2.95
C ILE A 208 14.25 27.04 -2.65
N LEU A 209 13.19 27.42 -3.36
CA LEU A 209 12.49 28.69 -3.16
C LEU A 209 11.86 28.78 -1.75
N LEU A 210 11.25 27.69 -1.27
CA LEU A 210 10.73 27.61 0.10
C LEU A 210 11.82 27.65 1.17
N LEU A 211 13.05 27.20 0.88
CA LEU A 211 14.18 27.34 1.80
C LEU A 211 14.80 28.75 1.78
N ALA A 212 14.79 29.41 0.62
CA ALA A 212 15.46 30.67 0.38
C ALA A 212 14.61 31.92 0.71
N LEU A 213 13.28 31.85 0.54
CA LEU A 213 12.40 32.98 0.80
C LEU A 213 12.06 33.10 2.29
N ASP A 214 12.25 34.30 2.86
CA ASP A 214 11.68 34.66 4.16
C ASP A 214 10.20 35.01 3.98
N ILE A 215 9.34 34.07 4.36
CA ILE A 215 7.90 34.29 4.41
C ILE A 215 7.63 35.13 5.68
N PRO A 216 7.17 36.39 5.56
CA PRO A 216 6.95 37.25 6.72
C PRO A 216 5.88 36.63 7.63
N GLY A 217 6.23 36.47 8.92
CA GLY A 217 5.33 35.88 9.93
C GLY A 217 5.60 34.41 10.26
N MET A 218 6.56 33.74 9.62
CA MET A 218 6.90 32.34 9.90
C MET A 218 8.28 32.17 10.53
N ASN A 219 8.37 31.37 11.60
CA ASN A 219 9.65 31.00 12.21
C ASN A 219 10.52 30.19 11.24
N GLY A 220 11.85 30.33 11.30
CA GLY A 220 12.78 29.63 10.41
C GLY A 220 12.69 28.11 10.47
N ALA A 221 12.26 27.54 11.60
CA ALA A 221 12.00 26.10 11.74
C ALA A 221 10.74 25.66 10.97
N ALA A 222 9.64 26.42 11.08
CA ALA A 222 8.39 26.15 10.37
C ALA A 222 8.60 26.17 8.85
N ARG A 223 9.42 27.09 8.34
CA ARG A 223 9.79 27.14 6.92
C ARG A 223 10.50 25.87 6.44
N ARG A 224 11.46 25.36 7.22
CA ARG A 224 12.17 24.12 6.90
C ARG A 224 11.23 22.92 6.92
N CYS A 225 10.32 22.85 7.90
CA CYS A 225 9.30 21.80 7.96
C CYS A 225 8.35 21.85 6.75
N LEU A 226 7.91 23.05 6.35
CA LEU A 226 7.07 23.23 5.15
C LEU A 226 7.79 22.77 3.88
N ALA A 227 9.06 23.10 3.72
CA ALA A 227 9.87 22.64 2.58
C ALA A 227 9.99 21.10 2.55
N VAL A 228 10.23 20.46 3.69
CA VAL A 228 10.28 18.99 3.80
C VAL A 228 8.92 18.35 3.51
N LEU A 229 7.83 18.92 4.02
CA LEU A 229 6.47 18.44 3.76
C LEU A 229 6.10 18.55 2.28
N TRP A 230 6.47 19.66 1.66
CA TRP A 230 6.25 19.89 0.24
C TRP A 230 7.00 18.86 -0.63
N ILE A 231 8.29 18.58 -0.36
CA ILE A 231 9.09 17.67 -1.21
C ILE A 231 8.68 16.21 -1.01
N THR A 232 8.36 15.82 0.23
CA THR A 232 7.88 14.47 0.54
C THR A 232 6.51 14.20 -0.07
N SER A 233 5.59 15.16 0.00
CA SER A 233 4.27 15.08 -0.66
C SER A 233 4.41 15.01 -2.18
N ALA A 234 5.25 15.87 -2.78
CA ALA A 234 5.52 15.84 -4.21
C ALA A 234 6.07 14.47 -4.65
N PHE A 235 7.05 13.92 -3.93
CA PHE A 235 7.63 12.61 -4.26
C PHE A 235 6.64 11.45 -4.06
N TRP A 236 5.68 11.60 -3.16
CA TRP A 236 4.56 10.65 -3.02
C TRP A 236 3.63 10.71 -4.23
N CYS A 237 3.21 11.91 -4.65
CA CYS A 237 2.36 12.11 -5.83
C CYS A 237 3.05 11.71 -7.14
N LEU A 238 4.37 11.85 -7.21
CA LEU A 238 5.19 11.47 -8.37
C LEU A 238 5.52 9.98 -8.43
N GLY A 239 5.16 9.19 -7.41
CA GLY A 239 5.49 7.78 -7.34
C GLY A 239 6.99 7.49 -7.24
N THR A 240 7.81 8.49 -6.88
CA THR A 240 9.27 8.33 -6.71
C THR A 240 9.68 7.81 -5.34
N LEU A 241 8.77 7.86 -4.38
CA LEU A 241 8.88 7.11 -3.13
C LEU A 241 8.19 5.76 -3.33
N PRO A 242 8.91 4.72 -3.75
CA PRO A 242 8.33 3.41 -3.78
C PRO A 242 8.04 2.97 -2.34
N LEU A 243 6.83 2.44 -2.13
CA LEU A 243 6.20 2.09 -0.85
C LEU A 243 7.11 1.35 0.18
N HIS A 244 8.18 0.70 -0.30
CA HIS A 244 9.10 -0.08 0.53
C HIS A 244 10.09 0.76 1.35
N ILE A 245 10.38 2.02 0.98
CA ILE A 245 11.29 2.88 1.79
C ILE A 245 10.58 3.34 3.07
N THR A 246 9.26 3.54 3.02
CA THR A 246 8.45 3.93 4.17
C THR A 246 8.37 2.83 5.24
N ALA A 247 8.46 1.56 4.84
CA ALA A 247 8.52 0.41 5.75
C ALA A 247 9.89 0.21 6.42
N LEU A 248 10.93 0.89 5.93
CA LEU A 248 12.31 0.78 6.40
C LEU A 248 12.69 1.83 7.45
N ALA A 249 11.72 2.60 7.97
CA ALA A 249 11.94 3.44 9.14
C ALA A 249 12.45 2.55 10.29
N PRO A 250 13.74 2.64 10.65
CA PRO A 250 14.36 1.67 11.51
C PRO A 250 13.73 1.79 12.90
N GLY A 251 13.23 0.66 13.42
CA GLY A 251 13.04 0.52 14.85
C GLY A 251 14.36 0.87 15.53
N GLU A 252 14.36 1.93 16.33
CA GLU A 252 15.42 2.23 17.27
C GLU A 252 15.71 0.94 18.05
N THR A 253 16.87 0.36 17.78
CA THR A 253 17.45 -0.65 18.64
C THR A 253 17.82 0.06 19.94
N VAL A 254 16.87 0.07 20.89
CA VAL A 254 17.14 0.39 22.29
C VAL A 254 18.17 -0.62 22.76
N ARG A 255 19.43 -0.19 22.73
CA ARG A 255 20.57 -0.93 23.25
C ARG A 255 20.39 -1.01 24.77
N ARG A 256 19.78 -2.09 25.26
CA ARG A 256 19.94 -2.47 26.68
C ARG A 256 21.42 -2.77 26.89
N GLN A 257 22.11 -1.91 27.62
CA GLN A 257 23.37 -2.29 28.26
C GLN A 257 23.05 -3.04 29.57
N PRO A 258 23.91 -3.99 29.97
CA PRO A 258 23.75 -4.77 31.20
C PRO A 258 23.82 -3.91 32.46
#